data_AF-A0A6A4KFL3-F1
#
_entry.id   AF-A0A6A4KFL3-F1
#
_cell.length_a   1.000
_cell.length_b   1.000
_cell.length_c   1.000
_cell.angle_alpha   90.00
_cell.angle_beta   90.00
_cell.angle_gamma   90.00
#
_symmetry.space_group_name_H-M   'P 1'
#
loop_
_entity.id
_entity.type
_entity.pdbx_description
1 polymer ?
#
loop_
_entity_poly.entity_id
_entity_poly.type
_entity_poly.pdbx_seq_one_letter_code
_entity_poly.pdbx_strand_id
1 'polypeptide(L)'
;MARIGRIGRNGGAAPISSTLSILLLLLMSLASNSLAYRPGDIVPMSKSGQYHSSRTVLHDMIGRHCPIFAVNREALIPIPKPTGYTGADPYKISFQVGREKFLIPWLLVINRKGPEVPMIDVLLRYSGSDLLGVTAKVVDMPHHWLLMTFILSIYILQSSRDKFARFVMETVAETSMPAEGLAKVE
;
A
#
# COMPACT_ATOMS: atom_id res chain seq x y z
N MET A 1 -82.67 -47.91 1.16
CA MET A 1 -81.88 -46.90 0.40
C MET A 1 -80.93 -46.22 1.37
N ALA A 2 -79.64 -46.55 1.34
CA ALA A 2 -78.61 -45.93 2.16
C ALA A 2 -77.77 -45.00 1.29
N ARG A 3 -77.61 -43.72 1.69
CA ARG A 3 -76.75 -42.74 0.98
C ARG A 3 -75.59 -42.36 1.90
N ILE A 4 -74.42 -42.90 1.57
CA ILE A 4 -73.12 -42.54 2.12
C ILE A 4 -72.62 -41.29 1.40
N GLY A 5 -72.23 -40.25 2.14
CA GLY A 5 -71.62 -39.03 1.60
C GLY A 5 -70.40 -38.63 2.43
N ARG A 6 -69.21 -38.79 1.85
CA ARG A 6 -67.88 -38.58 2.43
C ARG A 6 -67.64 -37.13 2.87
N ILE A 7 -67.00 -36.96 4.03
CA ILE A 7 -66.34 -35.72 4.46
C ILE A 7 -64.92 -35.72 3.85
N GLY A 8 -64.67 -34.81 2.90
CA GLY A 8 -63.35 -34.55 2.33
C GLY A 8 -62.53 -33.65 3.25
N ARG A 9 -61.39 -34.13 3.72
CA ARG A 9 -60.44 -33.39 4.57
C ARG A 9 -59.31 -32.86 3.68
N ASN A 10 -59.30 -31.56 3.40
CA ASN A 10 -58.21 -30.90 2.67
C ASN A 10 -56.98 -30.76 3.60
N GLY A 11 -55.97 -31.59 3.39
CA GLY A 11 -54.65 -31.44 4.00
C GLY A 11 -53.73 -30.62 3.09
N GLY A 12 -53.74 -29.29 3.27
CA GLY A 12 -52.74 -28.42 2.65
C GLY A 12 -51.41 -28.55 3.39
N ALA A 13 -50.47 -29.32 2.85
CA ALA A 13 -49.10 -29.35 3.32
C ALA A 13 -48.40 -28.04 2.92
N ALA A 14 -48.17 -27.14 3.89
CA ALA A 14 -47.39 -25.93 3.68
C ALA A 14 -45.92 -26.27 3.36
N PRO A 15 -45.22 -25.47 2.53
CA PRO A 15 -43.88 -25.78 2.06
C PRO A 15 -42.83 -25.42 3.12
N ILE A 16 -42.65 -26.29 4.12
CA ILE A 16 -41.66 -26.09 5.20
C ILE A 16 -40.21 -26.16 4.65
N SER A 17 -39.99 -26.79 3.50
CA SER A 17 -38.67 -26.95 2.87
C SER A 17 -38.14 -25.68 2.20
N SER A 18 -39.01 -24.83 1.66
CA SER A 18 -38.57 -23.63 0.91
C SER A 18 -38.16 -22.50 1.85
N THR A 19 -38.84 -22.32 2.98
CA THR A 19 -38.52 -21.30 3.98
C THR A 19 -37.20 -21.59 4.69
N LEU A 20 -36.91 -22.86 5.00
CA LEU A 20 -35.64 -23.28 5.59
C LEU A 20 -34.46 -23.06 4.63
N SER A 21 -34.68 -23.32 3.33
CA SER A 21 -33.67 -23.11 2.28
C SER A 21 -33.35 -21.63 2.09
N ILE A 22 -34.38 -20.76 2.10
CA ILE A 22 -34.21 -19.31 2.02
C ILE A 22 -33.48 -18.77 3.25
N LEU A 23 -33.82 -19.25 4.45
CA LEU A 23 -33.14 -18.89 5.69
C LEU A 23 -31.66 -19.31 5.66
N LEU A 24 -31.36 -20.51 5.16
CA LEU A 24 -29.98 -21.00 5.01
C LEU A 24 -29.18 -20.17 4.00
N LEU A 25 -29.78 -19.81 2.87
CA LEU A 25 -29.14 -18.92 1.87
C LEU A 25 -28.90 -17.51 2.43
N LEU A 26 -29.82 -17.01 3.27
CA LEU A 26 -29.67 -15.74 3.97
C LEU A 26 -28.54 -15.79 5.01
N LEU A 27 -28.42 -16.89 5.76
CA LEU A 27 -27.34 -17.10 6.72
C LEU A 27 -25.96 -17.19 6.05
N MET A 28 -25.86 -17.86 4.89
CA MET A 28 -24.62 -17.96 4.12
C MET A 28 -24.23 -16.64 3.44
N SER A 29 -25.21 -15.81 3.04
CA SER A 29 -24.93 -14.47 2.52
C SER A 29 -24.52 -13.49 3.62
N LEU A 30 -25.08 -13.63 4.84
CA LEU A 30 -24.66 -12.87 6.02
C LEU A 30 -23.22 -13.20 6.44
N ALA A 31 -22.81 -14.47 6.38
CA ALA A 31 -21.46 -14.91 6.71
C ALA A 31 -20.38 -14.32 5.77
N SER A 32 -20.75 -13.96 4.53
CA SER A 32 -19.83 -13.40 3.53
C SER A 32 -19.44 -11.94 3.80
N ASN A 33 -20.08 -11.25 4.76
CA ASN A 33 -19.78 -9.85 5.09
C ASN A 33 -18.77 -9.68 6.22
N SER A 34 -18.27 -10.77 6.82
CA SER A 34 -17.16 -10.71 7.76
C SER A 34 -15.85 -10.52 7.00
N LEU A 35 -15.56 -9.26 6.65
CA LEU A 35 -14.32 -8.91 5.97
C LEU A 35 -13.20 -8.81 7.01
N ALA A 36 -12.75 -9.99 7.41
CA ALA A 36 -11.63 -10.23 8.30
C ALA A 36 -10.31 -10.09 7.53
N TYR A 37 -9.40 -9.23 8.00
CA TYR A 37 -8.04 -9.17 7.43
C TYR A 37 -7.27 -10.43 7.78
N ARG A 38 -6.52 -10.94 6.80
CA ARG A 38 -5.54 -11.99 6.99
C ARG A 38 -4.14 -11.38 7.08
N PRO A 39 -3.21 -12.00 7.82
CA PRO A 39 -1.80 -11.59 7.78
C PRO A 39 -1.28 -11.55 6.34
N GLY A 40 -0.73 -10.42 5.93
CA GLY A 40 -0.29 -10.19 4.55
C GLY A 40 -1.29 -9.43 3.66
N ASP A 41 -2.54 -9.23 4.11
CA ASP A 41 -3.50 -8.43 3.37
C ASP A 41 -3.13 -6.95 3.34
N ILE A 42 -3.45 -6.29 2.23
CA ILE A 42 -3.28 -4.84 2.11
C ILE A 42 -4.38 -4.16 2.92
N VAL A 43 -3.99 -3.29 3.84
CA VAL A 43 -4.91 -2.43 4.56
C VAL A 43 -5.14 -1.17 3.71
N PRO A 44 -6.37 -0.91 3.21
CA PRO A 44 -6.64 0.26 2.38
C PRO A 44 -6.33 1.53 3.15
N MET A 45 -5.61 2.44 2.51
CA MET A 45 -5.18 3.69 3.11
C MET A 45 -5.29 4.82 2.10
N SER A 46 -5.73 5.98 2.54
CA SER A 46 -5.78 7.21 1.74
C SER A 46 -5.12 8.35 2.51
N LYS A 47 -4.71 9.39 1.78
CA LYS A 47 -3.98 10.53 2.35
C LYS A 47 -4.49 11.87 1.84
N SER A 48 -4.40 12.90 2.68
CA SER A 48 -4.61 14.29 2.30
C SER A 48 -3.46 15.16 2.81
N GLY A 49 -3.07 16.16 2.02
CA GLY A 49 -2.04 17.13 2.36
C GLY A 49 -2.64 18.49 2.66
N GLN A 50 -1.97 19.27 3.51
CA GLN A 50 -2.31 20.66 3.76
C GLN A 50 -1.06 21.52 3.70
N TYR A 51 -1.12 22.58 2.89
CA TYR A 51 -0.09 23.60 2.76
C TYR A 51 -0.77 24.97 2.69
N HIS A 52 -0.30 25.94 3.47
CA HIS A 52 -0.86 27.29 3.49
C HIS A 52 -2.40 27.31 3.64
N SER A 53 -2.92 26.49 4.56
CA SER A 53 -4.36 26.25 4.77
C SER A 53 -5.12 25.62 3.59
N SER A 54 -4.55 25.57 2.39
CA SER A 54 -5.06 24.83 1.24
C SER A 54 -4.90 23.33 1.44
N ARG A 55 -5.97 22.57 1.22
CA ARG A 55 -6.02 21.12 1.39
C ARG A 55 -6.13 20.44 0.04
N THR A 56 -5.37 19.37 -0.14
CA THR A 56 -5.56 18.49 -1.28
C THR A 56 -6.76 17.60 -1.05
N VAL A 57 -7.36 17.13 -2.15
CA VAL A 57 -8.35 16.05 -2.11
C VAL A 57 -7.74 14.80 -1.46
N LEU A 58 -8.59 13.95 -0.89
CA LEU A 58 -8.18 12.66 -0.37
C LEU A 58 -7.78 11.75 -1.55
N HIS A 59 -6.57 11.21 -1.50
CA HIS A 59 -6.05 10.32 -2.54
C HIS A 59 -5.77 8.95 -1.96
N ASP A 60 -6.28 7.92 -2.64
CA ASP A 60 -6.00 6.54 -2.28
C ASP A 60 -4.54 6.18 -2.55
N MET A 61 -3.95 5.45 -1.61
CA MET A 61 -2.66 4.82 -1.82
C MET A 61 -2.86 3.43 -2.41
N ILE A 62 -1.96 3.05 -3.31
CA ILE A 62 -2.09 1.84 -4.11
C ILE A 62 -0.93 0.90 -3.80
N GLY A 63 -1.27 -0.36 -3.56
CA GLY A 63 -0.33 -1.47 -3.47
C GLY A 63 0.74 -1.27 -2.40
N ARG A 64 1.98 -1.05 -2.86
CA ARG A 64 3.20 -1.02 -2.01
C ARG A 64 3.25 0.15 -1.03
N HIS A 65 2.44 1.17 -1.25
CA HIS A 65 2.35 2.36 -0.39
C HIS A 65 1.37 2.17 0.77
N CYS A 66 0.57 1.11 0.75
CA CYS A 66 -0.37 0.78 1.81
C CYS A 66 0.30 -0.09 2.88
N PRO A 67 -0.16 0.00 4.14
CA PRO A 67 0.27 -0.89 5.20
C PRO A 67 -0.22 -2.32 4.92
N ILE A 68 0.55 -3.29 5.41
CA ILE A 68 0.22 -4.70 5.33
C ILE A 68 -0.23 -5.17 6.72
N PHE A 69 -1.36 -5.87 6.76
CA PHE A 69 -1.93 -6.35 8.01
C PHE A 69 -1.00 -7.38 8.67
N ALA A 70 -0.76 -7.20 9.98
CA ALA A 70 0.11 -8.03 10.81
C ALA A 70 1.58 -8.15 10.33
N VAL A 71 2.06 -7.23 9.48
CA VAL A 71 3.44 -7.23 8.97
C VAL A 71 4.05 -5.84 9.15
N ASN A 72 5.17 -5.77 9.88
CA ASN A 72 5.96 -4.55 9.99
C ASN A 72 6.63 -4.26 8.65
N ARG A 73 6.37 -3.07 8.11
CA ARG A 73 6.89 -2.66 6.82
C ARG A 73 7.07 -1.16 6.77
N GLU A 74 8.17 -0.74 6.18
CA GLU A 74 8.38 0.64 5.75
C GLU A 74 7.86 0.84 4.32
N ALA A 75 7.18 1.96 4.11
CA ALA A 75 6.65 2.35 2.83
C ALA A 75 6.99 3.81 2.55
N LEU A 76 7.50 4.08 1.34
CA LEU A 76 7.70 5.44 0.87
C LEU A 76 6.36 6.03 0.48
N ILE A 77 6.01 7.19 1.02
CA ILE A 77 4.76 7.87 0.68
C ILE A 77 5.09 9.04 -0.25
N PRO A 78 4.63 9.03 -1.52
CA PRO A 78 4.90 10.13 -2.43
C PRO A 78 4.13 11.38 -1.99
N ILE A 79 4.87 12.46 -1.72
CA ILE A 79 4.32 13.77 -1.40
C ILE A 79 4.50 14.66 -2.65
N PRO A 80 3.42 14.98 -3.39
CA PRO A 80 3.52 15.89 -4.50
C PRO A 80 3.95 17.28 -4.00
N LYS A 81 4.83 17.95 -4.75
CA LYS A 81 5.25 19.31 -4.42
C LYS A 81 4.02 20.23 -4.46
N PRO A 82 3.68 20.94 -3.37
CA PRO A 82 2.53 21.82 -3.35
C PRO A 82 2.75 23.03 -4.26
N THR A 83 1.67 23.56 -4.84
CA THR A 83 1.70 24.79 -5.64
C THR A 83 2.18 25.95 -4.80
N GLY A 84 3.16 26.71 -5.28
CA GLY A 84 3.74 27.84 -4.53
C GLY A 84 4.62 27.44 -3.34
N TYR A 85 5.21 26.24 -3.37
CA TYR A 85 6.14 25.81 -2.32
C TYR A 85 7.36 26.72 -2.23
N THR A 86 7.50 27.42 -1.09
CA THR A 86 8.64 28.30 -0.77
C THR A 86 9.55 27.69 0.30
N GLY A 87 9.15 26.59 0.94
CA GLY A 87 9.87 25.97 2.06
C GLY A 87 9.74 26.67 3.41
N ALA A 88 9.14 27.87 3.45
CA ALA A 88 8.94 28.64 4.67
C ALA A 88 7.71 28.21 5.49
N ASP A 89 6.70 27.61 4.84
CA ASP A 89 5.44 27.24 5.49
C ASP A 89 5.39 25.77 5.92
N PRO A 90 4.69 25.45 7.02
CA PRO A 90 4.51 24.08 7.47
C PRO A 90 3.65 23.27 6.50
N TYR A 91 4.11 22.06 6.18
CA TYR A 91 3.31 21.06 5.46
C TYR A 91 2.80 20.00 6.42
N LYS A 92 1.49 19.75 6.37
CA LYS A 92 0.83 18.72 7.19
C LYS A 92 0.24 17.63 6.30
N ILE A 93 0.19 16.41 6.81
CA ILE A 93 -0.43 15.26 6.14
C ILE A 93 -1.40 14.56 7.09
N SER A 94 -2.51 14.05 6.58
CA SER A 94 -3.49 13.24 7.31
C SER A 94 -3.77 11.98 6.51
N PHE A 95 -4.11 10.90 7.20
CA PHE A 95 -4.40 9.60 6.60
C PHE A 95 -5.75 9.07 7.03
N GLN A 96 -6.40 8.29 6.17
CA GLN A 96 -7.49 7.42 6.57
C GLN A 96 -7.09 5.97 6.30
N VAL A 97 -7.35 5.08 7.24
CA VAL A 97 -6.87 3.69 7.22
C VAL A 97 -8.02 2.73 7.47
N GLY A 98 -7.98 1.58 6.81
CA GLY A 98 -8.92 0.49 7.03
C GLY A 98 -10.31 0.78 6.48
N ARG A 99 -10.37 1.27 5.22
CA ARG A 99 -11.60 1.67 4.52
C ARG A 99 -12.33 2.81 5.23
N GLU A 100 -11.58 3.87 5.50
CA GLU A 100 -12.10 5.10 6.12
C GLU A 100 -12.57 4.93 7.58
N LYS A 101 -12.37 3.76 8.18
CA LYS A 101 -12.74 3.47 9.58
C LYS A 101 -11.92 4.29 10.58
N PHE A 102 -10.64 4.52 10.30
CA PHE A 102 -9.73 5.23 11.21
C PHE A 102 -9.15 6.47 10.54
N LEU A 103 -9.45 7.64 11.11
CA LEU A 103 -8.87 8.91 10.71
C LEU A 103 -7.65 9.24 11.59
N ILE A 104 -6.51 9.45 10.94
CA ILE A 104 -5.30 9.95 11.58
C ILE A 104 -5.30 11.49 11.44
N PRO A 105 -5.20 12.25 12.54
CA PRO A 105 -5.20 13.71 12.49
C PRO A 105 -3.97 14.26 11.76
N TRP A 106 -4.00 15.55 11.47
CA TRP A 106 -2.92 16.24 10.76
C TRP A 106 -1.56 16.12 11.48
N LEU A 107 -0.59 15.53 10.80
CA LEU A 107 0.79 15.36 11.22
C LEU A 107 1.69 16.39 10.52
N LEU A 108 2.54 17.09 11.27
CA LEU A 108 3.48 18.07 10.71
C LEU A 108 4.72 17.36 10.13
N VAL A 109 4.93 17.47 8.82
CA VAL A 109 6.02 16.77 8.11
C VAL A 109 7.16 17.72 7.72
N ILE A 110 6.84 18.83 7.05
CA ILE A 110 7.84 19.80 6.55
C ILE A 110 7.83 21.06 7.41
N ASN A 111 8.99 21.71 7.54
CA ASN A 111 9.24 22.86 8.39
C ASN A 111 9.01 22.53 9.88
N ARG A 112 9.59 21.40 10.29
CA ARG A 112 9.77 21.06 11.70
C ARG A 112 11.07 21.69 12.20
N LYS A 113 11.12 22.03 13.49
CA LYS A 113 12.34 22.54 14.15
C LYS A 113 13.46 21.48 14.31
N GLY A 114 13.33 20.33 13.66
CA GLY A 114 14.26 19.21 13.74
C GLY A 114 15.21 19.19 12.52
N PRO A 115 16.49 18.83 12.71
CA PRO A 115 17.49 18.79 11.65
C PRO A 115 17.34 17.57 10.72
N GLU A 116 16.58 16.56 11.13
CA GLU A 116 16.51 15.25 10.48
C GLU A 116 15.30 15.07 9.56
N VAL A 117 15.44 14.13 8.64
CA VAL A 117 14.36 13.77 7.71
C VAL A 117 13.17 13.20 8.48
N PRO A 118 11.94 13.68 8.21
CA PRO A 118 10.76 13.22 8.91
C PRO A 118 10.37 11.79 8.55
N MET A 119 10.19 10.93 9.55
CA MET A 119 9.55 9.62 9.38
C MET A 119 8.20 9.59 10.12
N ILE A 120 7.22 8.88 9.56
CA ILE A 120 5.91 8.69 10.19
C ILE A 120 5.83 7.22 10.62
N ASP A 121 5.78 7.00 11.93
CA ASP A 121 5.60 5.70 12.53
C ASP A 121 4.11 5.46 12.76
N VAL A 122 3.56 4.44 12.10
CA VAL A 122 2.13 4.09 12.14
C VAL A 122 1.97 2.73 12.82
N LEU A 123 1.38 2.75 14.00
CA LEU A 123 1.04 1.57 14.77
C LEU A 123 -0.40 1.13 14.48
N LEU A 124 -0.55 -0.01 13.81
CA LEU A 124 -1.84 -0.67 13.62
C LEU A 124 -2.09 -1.63 14.79
N ARG A 125 -3.13 -1.36 15.58
CA ARG A 125 -3.60 -2.23 16.66
C ARG A 125 -4.65 -3.16 16.09
N TYR A 126 -4.44 -4.47 16.21
CA TYR A 126 -5.37 -5.48 15.73
C TYR A 126 -5.59 -6.58 16.77
N SER A 127 -6.70 -7.29 16.65
CA SER A 127 -7.00 -8.50 17.42
C SER A 127 -7.66 -9.52 16.49
N GLY A 128 -7.09 -10.72 16.42
CA GLY A 128 -7.47 -11.70 15.40
C GLY A 128 -7.32 -11.11 14.01
N SER A 129 -8.43 -11.04 13.28
CA SER A 129 -8.54 -10.48 11.94
C SER A 129 -9.00 -9.02 11.87
N ASP A 130 -9.25 -8.39 13.02
CA ASP A 130 -9.92 -7.09 13.06
C ASP A 130 -8.95 -5.98 13.45
N LEU A 131 -9.01 -4.87 12.71
CA LEU A 131 -8.35 -3.63 13.09
C LEU A 131 -9.14 -2.94 14.21
N LEU A 132 -8.46 -2.76 15.34
CA LEU A 132 -8.97 -2.11 16.56
C LEU A 132 -8.70 -0.61 16.56
N GLY A 133 -7.56 -0.19 16.02
CA GLY A 133 -7.18 1.21 16.03
C GLY A 133 -5.88 1.47 15.27
N VAL A 134 -5.66 2.73 14.96
CA VAL A 134 -4.42 3.19 14.33
C VAL A 134 -3.92 4.40 15.09
N THR A 135 -2.62 4.42 15.38
CA THR A 135 -1.94 5.57 15.99
C THR A 135 -0.76 5.91 15.12
N ALA A 136 -0.57 7.19 14.81
CA ALA A 136 0.61 7.64 14.09
C ALA A 136 1.33 8.70 14.88
N LYS A 137 2.65 8.62 14.86
CA LYS A 137 3.52 9.66 15.39
C LYS A 137 4.58 10.00 14.36
N VAL A 138 5.03 11.23 14.47
CA VAL A 138 6.14 11.73 13.70
C VAL A 138 7.41 11.49 14.50
N VAL A 139 8.38 10.82 13.90
CA VAL A 139 9.70 10.56 14.49
C VAL A 139 10.79 11.05 13.55
N ASP A 140 11.99 11.26 14.08
CA ASP A 140 13.16 11.60 13.29
C ASP A 140 13.79 10.31 12.74
N MET A 141 14.27 10.37 11.50
CA MET A 141 14.83 9.21 10.82
C MET A 141 16.11 8.74 11.54
N PRO A 142 16.18 7.46 11.96
CA PRO A 142 17.39 6.95 12.58
C PRO A 142 18.64 7.14 11.70
N HIS A 143 19.67 7.76 12.26
CA HIS A 143 20.92 8.13 11.56
C HIS A 143 21.57 6.98 10.78
N HIS A 144 21.51 5.76 11.32
CA HIS A 144 22.13 4.59 10.71
C HIS A 144 21.52 4.24 9.34
N TRP A 145 20.23 4.50 9.12
CA TRP A 145 19.59 4.25 7.82
C TRP A 145 20.04 5.24 6.75
N LEU A 146 20.18 6.52 7.12
CA LEU A 146 20.68 7.56 6.22
C LEU A 146 22.11 7.27 5.76
N LEU A 147 22.96 6.85 6.70
CA LEU A 147 24.36 6.55 6.42
C LEU A 147 24.48 5.33 5.51
N MET A 148 23.70 4.27 5.74
CA MET A 148 23.71 3.07 4.88
C MET A 148 23.17 3.34 3.47
N THR A 149 22.12 4.15 3.32
CA THR A 149 21.61 4.53 1.98
C THR A 149 22.58 5.44 1.24
N PHE A 150 23.28 6.34 1.94
CA PHE A 150 24.32 7.18 1.35
C PHE A 150 25.54 6.36 0.89
N ILE A 151 26.01 5.43 1.71
CA ILE A 151 27.09 4.51 1.31
C ILE A 151 26.65 3.65 0.13
N LEU A 152 25.43 3.10 0.16
CA LEU A 152 24.91 2.29 -0.93
C LEU A 152 24.79 3.08 -2.24
N SER A 153 24.34 4.34 -2.18
CA SER A 153 24.26 5.19 -3.37
C SER A 153 25.63 5.49 -3.94
N ILE A 154 26.62 5.84 -3.11
CA ILE A 154 28.02 6.01 -3.54
C ILE A 154 28.55 4.71 -4.16
N TYR A 155 28.29 3.56 -3.55
CA TYR A 155 28.73 2.27 -4.06
C TYR A 155 28.11 1.94 -5.42
N ILE A 156 26.79 2.19 -5.60
CA ILE A 156 26.11 2.03 -6.89
C ILE A 156 26.71 2.99 -7.93
N LEU A 157 27.00 4.24 -7.55
CA LEU A 157 27.65 5.21 -8.43
C LEU A 157 29.08 4.79 -8.81
N GLN A 158 29.87 4.28 -7.89
CA GLN A 158 31.22 3.78 -8.19
C GLN A 158 31.15 2.55 -9.09
N SER A 159 30.28 1.60 -8.76
CA SER A 159 30.06 0.40 -9.58
C SER A 159 29.58 0.74 -10.99
N SER A 160 28.72 1.74 -11.16
CA SER A 160 28.28 2.17 -12.49
C SER A 160 29.39 2.85 -13.27
N ARG A 161 30.25 3.65 -12.62
CA ARG A 161 31.45 4.22 -13.25
C ARG A 161 32.43 3.15 -13.68
N ASP A 162 32.68 2.14 -12.85
CA ASP A 162 33.58 1.04 -13.19
C ASP A 162 33.05 0.22 -14.37
N LYS A 163 31.74 -0.04 -14.40
CA LYS A 163 31.08 -0.70 -15.53
C LYS A 163 31.14 0.13 -16.80
N PHE A 164 30.92 1.44 -16.70
CA PHE A 164 31.02 2.35 -17.83
C PHE A 164 32.45 2.43 -18.37
N ALA A 165 33.45 2.51 -17.49
CA ALA A 165 34.86 2.52 -17.87
C ALA A 165 35.27 1.23 -18.60
N ARG A 166 34.83 0.06 -18.11
CA ARG A 166 35.05 -1.22 -18.80
C ARG A 166 34.39 -1.25 -20.18
N PHE A 167 33.14 -0.82 -20.28
CA PHE A 167 32.42 -0.77 -21.55
C PHE A 167 33.12 0.12 -22.59
N VAL A 168 33.60 1.30 -22.18
CA VAL A 168 34.37 2.19 -23.06
C VAL A 168 35.66 1.53 -23.52
N MET A 169 36.42 0.89 -22.62
CA MET A 169 37.68 0.22 -22.97
C MET A 169 37.48 -0.96 -23.93
N GLU A 170 36.42 -1.75 -23.72
CA GLU A 170 36.07 -2.87 -24.60
C GLU A 170 35.65 -2.39 -25.99
N THR A 171 34.83 -1.35 -26.06
CA THR A 171 34.42 -0.73 -27.34
C THR A 171 35.61 -0.11 -28.09
N VAL A 172 36.55 0.54 -27.38
CA VAL A 172 37.79 1.07 -27.97
C VAL A 172 38.73 -0.05 -28.42
N ALA A 173 38.83 -1.15 -27.66
CA ALA A 173 39.64 -2.31 -28.04
C ALA A 173 39.07 -3.02 -29.29
N GLU A 174 37.75 -3.18 -29.38
CA GLU A 174 37.09 -3.78 -30.55
C GLU A 174 37.22 -2.92 -31.81
N THR A 175 37.17 -1.59 -31.67
CA THR A 175 37.37 -0.65 -32.79
C THR A 175 38.82 -0.49 -33.22
N SER A 176 39.79 -1.01 -32.46
CA SER A 176 41.22 -0.90 -32.75
C SER A 176 41.87 -2.20 -33.23
N MET A 177 41.09 -3.24 -33.56
CA MET A 177 41.67 -4.40 -34.25
C MET A 177 42.14 -4.01 -35.67
N PRO A 178 43.42 -4.26 -36.02
CA PRO A 178 44.04 -3.70 -37.21
C PRO A 178 43.63 -4.45 -38.48
N ALA A 179 43.45 -3.69 -39.55
CA ALA A 179 43.51 -4.16 -40.92
C ALA A 179 44.94 -4.65 -41.22
N GLU A 180 45.28 -5.89 -40.86
CA GLU A 180 46.48 -6.55 -41.40
C GLU A 180 46.34 -8.07 -41.41
N GLY A 181 46.09 -8.61 -42.60
CA GLY A 181 45.97 -10.05 -42.84
C GLY A 181 45.80 -10.39 -44.32
N LEU A 182 46.93 -10.44 -45.04
CA LEU A 182 47.20 -11.23 -46.25
C LEU A 182 46.53 -10.86 -47.59
N ALA A 183 47.34 -10.30 -48.49
CA ALA A 183 47.43 -10.77 -49.88
C ALA A 183 48.84 -10.51 -50.44
N LYS A 184 49.76 -11.45 -50.16
CA LYS A 184 50.96 -11.65 -50.99
C LYS A 184 50.55 -12.59 -52.12
N VAL A 185 50.41 -12.05 -53.33
CA VAL A 185 50.15 -12.83 -54.56
C VAL A 185 51.45 -12.96 -55.32
N GLU A 186 51.73 -14.21 -55.65
CA GLU A 186 52.81 -14.75 -56.46
C GLU A 186 52.83 -14.20 -57.90
#